data_AF-A0A7J8XD14-F1
#
_entry.id   AF-A0A7J8XD14-F1
#
_cell.length_a   1.000
_cell.length_b   1.000
_cell.length_c   1.000
_cell.angle_alpha   90.00
_cell.angle_beta   90.00
_cell.angle_gamma   90.00
#
_symmetry.space_group_name_H-M   'P 1'
#
loop_
_entity.id
_entity.type
_entity.pdbx_description
1 polymer ?
#
loop_
_entity_poly.entity_id
_entity_poly.type
_entity_poly.pdbx_seq_one_letter_code
_entity_poly.pdbx_strand_id
1 'polypeptide(L)'
;MQRNSWQNGVLGANCPIQPKKNFAYQFQVKDQIGSFFHFPSLNFQRASGGFGAIIINNRNVIAIPFALPDGHIVILIGDWYTQNPTALRTILGSGGVLINGKGPYRYNTTLVPAGIEYESINVDPGIHFFRCDGK
;
A
#
# COMPACT_ATOMS: atom_id res chain seq x y z
N MET A 1 7.54 7.94 -14.54
CA MET A 1 6.56 7.72 -15.64
C MET A 1 6.80 8.71 -16.77
N GLN A 2 7.00 8.25 -18.00
CA GLN A 2 7.30 9.14 -19.13
C GLN A 2 6.19 9.05 -20.19
N ARG A 3 5.69 10.21 -20.64
CA ARG A 3 4.77 10.37 -21.79
C ARG A 3 3.46 9.55 -21.76
N ASN A 4 2.94 9.20 -20.57
CA ASN A 4 1.71 8.40 -20.40
C ASN A 4 0.75 9.03 -19.37
N SER A 5 0.44 10.33 -19.50
CA SER A 5 -0.42 11.05 -18.53
C SER A 5 -1.84 10.47 -18.43
N TRP A 6 -2.37 9.95 -19.53
CA TRP A 6 -3.66 9.25 -19.59
C TRP A 6 -3.65 7.86 -18.92
N GLN A 7 -2.52 7.42 -18.35
CA GLN A 7 -2.41 6.18 -17.58
C GLN A 7 -2.31 6.44 -16.08
N ASN A 8 -2.44 7.70 -15.64
CA ASN A 8 -2.29 8.07 -14.24
C ASN A 8 -3.46 7.58 -13.35
N GLY A 9 -4.62 7.29 -13.95
CA GLY A 9 -5.75 6.74 -13.20
C GLY A 9 -6.47 7.73 -12.29
N VAL A 10 -6.13 9.03 -12.34
CA VAL A 10 -6.83 10.10 -11.63
C VAL A 10 -8.08 10.55 -12.38
N LEU A 11 -9.12 10.94 -11.65
CA LEU A 11 -10.29 11.60 -12.23
C LEU A 11 -9.84 12.84 -13.01
N GLY A 12 -10.30 12.95 -14.27
CA GLY A 12 -9.90 13.99 -15.21
C GLY A 12 -8.86 13.54 -16.24
N ALA A 13 -7.94 12.65 -15.87
CA ALA A 13 -7.04 12.00 -16.84
C ALA A 13 -7.71 10.74 -17.45
N ASN A 14 -8.52 10.04 -16.65
CA ASN A 14 -9.25 8.85 -17.05
C ASN A 14 -10.73 8.97 -16.63
N CYS A 15 -11.62 8.48 -17.48
CA CYS A 15 -12.98 8.15 -17.06
C CYS A 15 -12.97 6.86 -16.22
N PRO A 16 -13.88 6.73 -15.24
CA PRO A 16 -14.04 5.49 -14.48
C PRO A 16 -14.22 4.25 -15.36
N ILE A 17 -13.55 3.15 -14.98
CA ILE A 17 -13.78 1.85 -15.61
C ILE A 17 -15.17 1.36 -15.18
N GLN A 18 -16.05 1.11 -16.15
CA GLN A 18 -17.41 0.67 -15.87
C GLN A 18 -17.45 -0.77 -15.29
N PRO A 19 -18.47 -1.12 -14.49
CA PRO A 19 -18.66 -2.48 -14.04
C PRO A 19 -18.65 -3.47 -15.21
N LYS A 20 -18.01 -4.63 -15.03
CA LYS A 20 -17.87 -5.68 -16.06
C LYS A 20 -17.04 -5.27 -17.29
N LYS A 21 -16.28 -4.16 -17.21
CA LYS A 21 -15.30 -3.76 -18.22
C LYS A 21 -13.89 -3.87 -17.65
N ASN A 22 -12.93 -4.09 -18.55
CA ASN A 22 -11.52 -4.20 -18.22
C ASN A 22 -10.76 -3.08 -18.91
N PHE A 23 -9.72 -2.58 -18.24
CA PHE A 23 -8.77 -1.63 -18.81
C PHE A 23 -7.37 -2.05 -18.37
N ALA A 24 -6.41 -2.01 -19.29
CA ALA A 24 -5.04 -2.37 -19.03
C ALA A 24 -4.17 -1.12 -18.97
N TYR A 25 -3.61 -0.82 -17.80
CA TYR A 25 -2.64 0.25 -17.64
C TYR A 25 -1.31 -0.16 -18.27
N GLN A 26 -0.82 0.61 -19.23
CA GLN A 26 0.46 0.37 -19.91
C GLN A 26 1.34 1.60 -19.78
N PHE A 27 2.35 1.52 -18.92
CA PHE A 27 3.30 2.60 -18.71
C PHE A 27 4.70 2.06 -18.40
N GLN A 28 5.70 2.87 -18.70
CA GLN A 28 7.08 2.57 -18.37
C GLN A 28 7.49 3.27 -17.08
N VAL A 29 8.11 2.51 -16.19
CA VAL A 29 8.71 3.02 -14.95
C VAL A 29 10.20 3.22 -15.17
N LYS A 30 10.53 4.27 -15.92
CA LYS A 30 11.91 4.65 -16.21
C LYS A 30 12.48 5.47 -15.05
N ASP A 31 13.73 5.17 -14.67
CA ASP A 31 14.53 5.93 -13.70
C ASP A 31 13.87 6.09 -12.31
N GLN A 32 13.01 5.14 -11.93
CA GLN A 32 12.35 5.11 -10.63
C GLN A 32 12.62 3.75 -9.97
N ILE A 33 13.25 3.78 -8.80
CA ILE A 33 13.54 2.62 -7.97
C ILE A 33 13.00 2.95 -6.58
N GLY A 34 12.30 2.01 -5.95
CA GLY A 34 11.79 2.18 -4.60
C GLY A 34 10.43 1.55 -4.37
N SER A 35 9.84 1.93 -3.23
CA SER A 35 8.55 1.45 -2.76
C SER A 35 7.45 2.45 -3.11
N PHE A 36 6.44 1.96 -3.82
CA PHE A 36 5.25 2.69 -4.25
C PHE A 36 3.99 1.96 -3.77
N PHE A 37 2.84 2.57 -4.00
CA PHE A 37 1.55 1.95 -3.76
C PHE A 37 0.55 2.42 -4.81
N HIS A 38 -0.46 1.61 -5.09
CA HIS A 38 -1.57 1.94 -5.97
C HIS A 38 -2.87 1.94 -5.18
N PHE A 39 -3.84 2.75 -5.63
CA PHE A 39 -5.18 2.82 -5.07
C PHE A 39 -6.15 3.37 -6.13
N PRO A 40 -7.43 2.98 -6.13
CA PRO A 40 -8.44 3.64 -6.96
C PRO A 40 -8.61 5.09 -6.49
N SER A 41 -8.51 6.03 -7.43
CA SER A 41 -8.66 7.47 -7.18
C SER A 41 -10.12 7.91 -7.01
N LEU A 42 -11.07 6.97 -7.12
CA LEU A 42 -12.48 7.26 -7.24
C LEU A 42 -13.17 7.23 -5.87
N ASN A 43 -13.70 8.37 -5.43
CA ASN A 43 -14.46 8.48 -4.19
C ASN A 43 -13.71 7.87 -2.99
N PHE A 44 -14.40 7.04 -2.20
CA PHE A 44 -13.89 6.39 -0.99
C PHE A 44 -13.41 4.95 -1.25
N GLN A 45 -13.16 4.58 -2.51
CA GLN A 45 -12.75 3.21 -2.85
C GLN A 45 -11.41 2.82 -2.19
N ARG A 46 -10.49 3.77 -2.02
CA ARG A 46 -9.27 3.56 -1.21
C ARG A 46 -9.61 3.21 0.24
N ALA A 47 -10.52 3.96 0.86
CA ALA A 47 -10.95 3.73 2.25
C ALA A 47 -11.73 2.41 2.42
N SER A 48 -12.36 1.92 1.34
CA SER A 48 -12.98 0.60 1.27
C SER A 48 -11.98 -0.57 1.11
N GLY A 49 -10.67 -0.31 1.20
CA GLY A 49 -9.63 -1.35 1.12
C GLY A 49 -8.99 -1.50 -0.27
N GLY A 50 -9.34 -0.64 -1.23
CA GLY A 50 -8.70 -0.63 -2.55
C GLY A 50 -7.31 0.00 -2.50
N PHE A 51 -6.29 -0.73 -2.08
CA PHE A 51 -4.89 -0.30 -2.22
C PHE A 51 -3.92 -1.47 -2.14
N GLY A 52 -2.70 -1.29 -2.64
CA GLY A 52 -1.66 -2.31 -2.55
C GLY A 52 -0.27 -1.75 -2.82
N ALA A 53 0.75 -2.44 -2.33
CA ALA A 53 2.14 -2.07 -2.53
C ALA A 53 2.63 -2.41 -3.95
N ILE A 54 3.56 -1.61 -4.47
CA ILE A 54 4.30 -1.86 -5.69
C ILE A 54 5.78 -1.63 -5.35
N ILE A 55 6.62 -2.65 -5.50
CA ILE A 55 8.06 -2.50 -5.34
C ILE A 55 8.71 -2.50 -6.71
N ILE A 56 9.56 -1.50 -6.95
CA ILE A 56 10.34 -1.39 -8.18
C ILE A 56 11.80 -1.53 -7.82
N ASN A 57 12.33 -2.72 -8.13
CA ASN A 57 13.71 -3.06 -7.87
C ASN A 57 14.65 -2.50 -8.94
N ASN A 58 15.92 -2.37 -8.58
CA ASN A 58 16.96 -2.03 -9.52
C ASN A 58 17.11 -3.13 -10.58
N ARG A 59 17.57 -2.75 -11.78
CA ARG A 59 17.89 -3.70 -12.85
C ARG A 59 19.22 -4.38 -12.53
N ASN A 60 19.32 -5.69 -12.76
CA ASN A 60 20.55 -6.47 -12.55
C ASN A 60 21.77 -5.92 -13.33
N VAL A 61 21.56 -5.12 -14.38
CA VAL A 61 22.62 -4.54 -15.21
C VAL A 61 23.25 -3.29 -14.57
N ILE A 62 22.57 -2.64 -13.63
CA ILE A 62 23.05 -1.41 -12.99
C ILE A 62 23.65 -1.77 -11.64
N ALA A 63 24.95 -1.59 -11.46
CA ALA A 63 25.58 -1.79 -10.16
C ALA A 63 25.10 -0.71 -9.17
N ILE A 64 24.72 -1.13 -7.96
CA ILE A 64 24.37 -0.25 -6.85
C ILE A 64 25.55 -0.14 -5.89
N PRO A 65 25.79 1.05 -5.28
CA PRO A 65 26.91 1.27 -4.38
C PRO A 65 26.66 0.74 -2.95
N PHE A 66 25.61 -0.05 -2.75
CA PHE A 66 25.19 -0.62 -1.47
C PHE A 66 24.82 -2.09 -1.66
N ALA A 67 24.93 -2.88 -0.59
CA ALA A 67 24.59 -4.30 -0.66
C ALA A 67 23.06 -4.49 -0.77
N LEU A 68 22.65 -5.52 -1.51
CA LEU A 68 21.24 -5.92 -1.59
C LEU A 68 20.75 -6.37 -0.21
N PRO A 69 19.49 -6.08 0.16
CA PRO A 69 18.89 -6.63 1.36
C PRO A 69 18.72 -8.14 1.22
N ASP A 70 18.78 -8.84 2.35
CA ASP A 70 18.63 -10.31 2.42
C ASP A 70 17.18 -10.76 2.22
N GLY A 71 16.23 -9.82 2.34
CA GLY A 71 14.81 -10.04 2.11
C GLY A 71 14.03 -8.73 2.02
N HIS A 72 12.75 -8.82 1.67
CA HIS A 72 11.84 -7.67 1.62
C HIS A 72 10.63 -7.88 2.52
N ILE A 73 10.32 -6.88 3.34
CA ILE A 73 9.09 -6.84 4.13
C ILE A 73 8.24 -5.68 3.62
N VAL A 74 6.99 -5.97 3.28
CA VAL A 74 5.99 -4.97 2.92
C VAL A 74 5.10 -4.72 4.13
N ILE A 75 5.03 -3.47 4.57
CA ILE A 75 4.14 -3.03 5.64
C ILE A 75 3.17 -2.01 5.03
N LEU A 76 1.92 -2.44 4.81
CA LEU A 76 0.84 -1.58 4.39
C LEU A 76 0.05 -1.12 5.61
N ILE A 77 0.09 0.19 5.88
CA ILE A 77 -0.63 0.82 6.97
C ILE A 77 -1.79 1.61 6.39
N GLY A 78 -2.99 1.39 6.91
CA GLY A 78 -4.18 2.11 6.49
C GLY A 78 -5.22 2.20 7.58
N ASP A 79 -6.05 3.23 7.52
CA ASP A 79 -7.21 3.35 8.39
C ASP A 79 -8.33 2.43 7.90
N TRP A 80 -9.04 1.83 8.84
CA TRP A 80 -10.23 1.04 8.61
C TRP A 80 -11.43 1.66 9.27
N TYR A 81 -12.55 1.61 8.57
CA TYR A 81 -13.78 2.21 8.99
C TYR A 81 -14.88 1.15 9.02
N THR A 82 -15.63 1.08 10.11
CA THR A 82 -16.75 0.14 10.25
C THR A 82 -18.05 0.67 9.63
N GLN A 83 -18.10 1.99 9.36
CA GLN A 83 -19.27 2.64 8.79
C GLN A 83 -19.27 2.54 7.25
N ASN A 84 -20.47 2.60 6.68
CA ASN A 84 -20.65 2.59 5.23
C ASN A 84 -19.96 3.83 4.59
N PRO A 85 -19.29 3.69 3.44
CA PRO A 85 -18.65 4.81 2.73
C PRO A 85 -19.54 6.04 2.52
N THR A 86 -20.86 5.87 2.38
CA THR A 86 -21.80 6.99 2.26
C THR A 86 -21.94 7.78 3.57
N ALA A 87 -21.88 7.11 4.72
CA ALA A 87 -21.90 7.74 6.04
C ALA A 87 -20.54 8.37 6.41
N LEU A 88 -19.43 7.77 5.95
CA LEU A 88 -18.09 8.33 6.14
C LEU A 88 -17.87 9.66 5.41
N ARG A 89 -18.67 9.97 4.39
CA ARG A 89 -18.64 11.28 3.72
C ARG A 89 -19.06 12.42 4.63
N THR A 90 -19.90 12.15 5.62
CA THR A 90 -20.49 13.17 6.51
C THR A 90 -19.89 13.13 7.92
N ILE A 91 -19.31 12.00 8.33
CA ILE A 91 -18.73 11.80 9.67
C ILE A 91 -17.31 11.24 9.54
N LEU A 92 -16.31 12.04 9.92
CA LEU A 92 -14.94 11.57 10.15
C LEU A 92 -14.81 11.09 11.60
N GLY A 93 -15.31 9.89 11.90
CA GLY A 93 -15.28 9.39 13.28
C GLY A 93 -15.52 7.90 13.42
N SER A 94 -14.81 7.27 14.36
CA SER A 94 -14.72 5.82 14.66
C SER A 94 -14.13 4.95 13.54
N GLY A 95 -12.84 4.66 13.67
CA GLY A 95 -12.08 3.75 12.82
C GLY A 95 -10.93 3.12 13.60
N GLY A 96 -10.25 2.16 12.99
CA GLY A 96 -9.04 1.52 13.53
C GLY A 96 -7.88 1.62 12.55
N VAL A 97 -6.69 1.23 13.00
CA VAL A 97 -5.53 1.08 12.11
C VAL A 97 -5.40 -0.38 11.71
N LEU A 98 -5.16 -0.61 10.43
CA LEU A 98 -4.76 -1.92 9.90
C LEU A 98 -3.29 -1.91 9.52
N ILE A 99 -2.64 -3.04 9.79
CA ILE A 99 -1.31 -3.37 9.28
C ILE A 99 -1.47 -4.65 8.44
N ASN A 100 -1.13 -4.59 7.16
CA ASN A 100 -1.31 -5.68 6.20
C ASN A 100 -2.73 -6.29 6.22
N GLY A 101 -3.75 -5.44 6.41
CA GLY A 101 -5.16 -5.84 6.47
C GLY A 101 -5.62 -6.42 7.81
N LYS A 102 -4.72 -6.55 8.79
CA LYS A 102 -5.02 -7.09 10.13
C LYS A 102 -5.19 -5.98 11.15
N GLY A 103 -6.00 -6.26 12.16
CA GLY A 103 -6.33 -5.33 13.24
C GLY A 103 -5.17 -5.13 14.23
N PRO A 104 -5.37 -4.26 15.23
CA PRO A 104 -4.36 -3.98 16.23
C PRO A 104 -4.12 -5.17 17.16
N TYR A 105 -2.87 -5.33 17.61
CA TYR A 105 -2.54 -6.23 18.71
C TYR A 105 -3.31 -5.85 19.98
N ARG A 106 -3.72 -6.84 20.78
CA ARG A 106 -4.50 -6.63 22.01
C ARG A 106 -3.63 -6.09 23.15
N TYR A 107 -3.25 -4.81 23.06
CA TYR A 107 -2.49 -4.11 24.10
C TYR A 107 -3.35 -3.69 25.30
N ASN A 108 -4.68 -3.65 25.13
CA ASN A 108 -5.62 -3.27 26.19
C ASN A 108 -6.93 -4.05 26.05
N THR A 109 -7.42 -4.66 27.13
CA THR A 109 -8.61 -5.51 27.15
C THR A 109 -9.93 -4.76 27.05
N THR A 110 -9.97 -3.45 27.37
CA THR A 110 -11.16 -2.60 27.24
C THR A 110 -11.26 -1.93 25.88
N LEU A 111 -10.13 -1.66 25.22
CA LEU A 111 -10.10 -0.98 23.91
C LEU A 111 -10.04 -1.96 22.73
N VAL A 112 -9.41 -3.13 22.91
CA VAL A 112 -9.24 -4.13 21.86
C VAL A 112 -9.93 -5.43 22.26
N PRO A 113 -11.04 -5.80 21.58
CA PRO A 113 -11.72 -7.07 21.79
C PRO A 113 -10.79 -8.28 21.61
N ALA A 114 -11.11 -9.38 22.28
CA ALA A 114 -10.43 -10.66 22.05
C ALA A 114 -10.78 -11.22 20.65
N GLY A 115 -9.86 -11.97 20.05
CA GLY A 115 -10.10 -12.67 18.77
C GLY A 115 -9.83 -11.85 17.51
N ILE A 116 -9.29 -10.64 17.62
CA ILE A 116 -8.82 -9.87 16.45
C ILE A 116 -7.49 -10.45 15.96
N GLU A 117 -7.42 -10.81 14.69
CA GLU A 117 -6.17 -11.14 14.03
C GLU A 117 -5.28 -9.90 13.91
N TYR A 118 -4.00 -10.05 14.23
CA TYR A 118 -2.99 -8.99 14.17
C TYR A 118 -1.79 -9.43 13.33
N GLU A 119 -1.06 -8.46 12.80
CA GLU A 119 0.14 -8.73 12.03
C GLU A 119 1.32 -9.04 12.96
N SER A 120 2.05 -10.12 12.64
CA SER A 120 3.32 -10.46 13.25
C SER A 120 4.37 -10.57 12.15
N ILE A 121 5.50 -9.91 12.35
CA ILE A 121 6.61 -9.90 11.41
C ILE A 121 7.73 -10.71 12.06
N ASN A 122 7.98 -11.90 11.51
CA ASN A 122 9.09 -12.73 11.96
C ASN A 122 10.39 -12.17 11.39
N VAL A 123 11.41 -12.06 12.24
CA VAL A 123 12.74 -11.60 11.87
C VAL A 123 13.76 -12.61 12.37
N ASP A 124 14.69 -13.00 11.50
CA ASP A 124 15.78 -13.89 11.85
C ASP A 124 17.04 -13.08 12.19
N PRO A 125 17.80 -13.46 13.24
CA PRO A 125 19.05 -12.80 13.56
C PRO A 125 20.04 -12.84 12.38
N GLY A 126 20.59 -11.69 12.02
CA GLY A 126 21.57 -11.56 10.93
C GLY A 126 20.97 -11.33 9.53
N ILE A 127 19.64 -11.34 9.39
CA ILE A 127 18.95 -10.98 8.14
C ILE A 127 18.63 -9.48 8.14
N HIS A 128 19.08 -8.77 7.10
CA HIS A 128 18.83 -7.34 6.93
C HIS A 128 17.78 -7.07 5.84
N PHE A 129 16.58 -6.68 6.25
CA PHE A 129 15.45 -6.42 5.34
C PHE A 129 15.49 -5.02 4.68
N PHE A 130 16.22 -4.09 5.28
CA PHE A 130 16.51 -2.77 4.71
C PHE A 130 17.94 -2.39 5.07
N ARG A 131 18.78 -2.19 4.05
CA ARG A 131 20.16 -1.75 4.25
C ARG A 131 20.28 -0.28 3.85
N CYS A 132 20.29 0.59 4.86
CA CYS A 132 20.67 1.99 4.67
C CYS A 132 22.19 2.07 4.89
N ASP A 133 22.97 1.99 3.81
CA ASP A 133 24.39 2.30 3.90
C ASP A 133 24.49 3.84 4.01
N GLY A 134 24.71 4.30 5.24
CA GLY A 134 24.97 5.71 5.52
C GLY A 134 26.24 6.18 4.81
N LYS A 135 26.16 7.34 4.17
CA LYS A 135 27.36 8.16 3.96
C LYS A 135 27.65 8.94 5.23
#